data_AF-A0A401TRE9-F1
#
_entry.id   AF-A0A401TRE9-F1
#
_cell.length_a   1.000
_cell.length_b   1.000
_cell.length_c   1.000
_cell.angle_alpha   90.00
_cell.angle_beta   90.00
_cell.angle_gamma   90.00
#
_symmetry.space_group_name_H-M   'P 1'
#
loop_
_entity.id
_entity.type
_entity.pdbx_description
1 polymer ?
#
loop_
_entity_poly.entity_id
_entity_poly.type
_entity_poly.pdbx_seq_one_letter_code
_entity_poly.pdbx_strand_id
1 'polypeptide(L)'
;MHVLMWFCFCLPAECPDQFWGPDCRNVCACHRNGRCEARTGRCLCYRGYWGPRCSRKCDCLHGQCDSSTGSCQCEAGWWGHDCSKLCRCETGKSVCDPQTGRCLCSPGYWGTRCNLLCYCHHSACGQLTGVCECTAGWWGPLCQRRCACLHGFCNSTNGHCVCQPGYHGTTCNQPCLTGRYGESCSKR
;
A
#
# COMPACT_ATOMS: atom_id res chain seq x y z
N MET A 1 -28.85 -47.98 -3.18
CA MET A 1 -29.08 -47.83 -1.72
C MET A 1 -27.83 -47.18 -1.13
N HIS A 2 -27.80 -45.85 -1.08
CA HIS A 2 -26.67 -45.10 -0.52
C HIS A 2 -26.78 -45.11 1.00
N VAL A 3 -25.85 -45.81 1.65
CA VAL A 3 -25.69 -45.79 3.11
C VAL A 3 -25.19 -44.40 3.49
N LEU A 4 -26.05 -43.58 4.08
CA LEU A 4 -25.67 -42.31 4.68
C LEU A 4 -24.81 -42.61 5.91
N MET A 5 -23.48 -42.47 5.77
CA MET A 5 -22.57 -42.43 6.91
C MET A 5 -22.98 -41.27 7.81
N TRP A 6 -23.56 -41.59 8.96
CA TRP A 6 -23.64 -40.67 10.08
C TRP A 6 -22.22 -40.44 10.59
N PHE A 7 -21.54 -39.43 10.06
CA PHE A 7 -20.39 -38.84 10.75
C PHE A 7 -20.93 -38.19 12.02
N CYS A 8 -20.88 -38.93 13.13
CA CYS A 8 -20.94 -38.35 14.45
C CYS A 8 -19.67 -37.51 14.61
N PHE A 9 -19.72 -36.25 14.18
CA PHE A 9 -18.71 -35.26 14.54
C PHE A 9 -18.79 -35.11 16.07
N CYS A 10 -17.91 -35.82 16.79
CA CYS A 10 -17.57 -35.44 18.15
C CYS A 10 -17.06 -34.00 18.09
N LEU A 11 -17.90 -33.04 18.48
CA LEU A 11 -17.43 -31.72 18.85
C LEU A 11 -16.35 -31.92 19.92
N PRO A 12 -15.17 -31.28 19.77
CA PRO A 12 -14.08 -31.43 20.72
C PRO A 12 -14.58 -31.10 22.12
N ALA A 13 -14.22 -31.91 23.12
CA ALA A 13 -14.58 -31.69 24.52
C ALA A 13 -14.34 -30.22 24.89
N GLU A 14 -15.43 -29.46 25.06
CA GLU A 14 -15.36 -28.06 25.46
C GLU A 14 -15.03 -28.05 26.96
N CYS A 15 -13.86 -27.50 27.32
CA CYS A 15 -13.52 -27.33 28.72
C CYS A 15 -14.52 -26.40 29.41
N PRO A 16 -14.84 -26.63 30.69
CA PRO A 16 -15.65 -25.70 31.48
C PRO A 16 -15.07 -24.27 31.43
N ASP A 17 -15.94 -23.27 31.57
CA ASP A 17 -15.54 -21.87 31.56
C ASP A 17 -14.35 -21.63 32.52
N GLN A 18 -13.33 -20.92 32.03
CA GLN A 18 -12.06 -20.63 32.72
C GLN A 18 -11.04 -21.78 32.78
N PHE A 19 -11.23 -22.89 32.06
CA PHE A 19 -10.23 -23.95 31.95
C PHE A 19 -9.80 -24.23 30.50
N TRP A 20 -8.57 -24.74 30.33
CA TRP A 20 -8.03 -25.05 29.00
C TRP A 20 -7.01 -26.20 28.99
N GLY A 21 -6.73 -26.70 27.78
CA GLY A 21 -5.79 -27.79 27.50
C GLY A 21 -6.49 -29.10 27.17
N PRO A 22 -5.75 -30.16 26.82
CA PRO A 22 -6.31 -31.45 26.40
C PRO A 22 -7.15 -32.13 27.48
N ASP A 23 -6.86 -31.87 28.76
CA ASP A 23 -7.56 -32.43 29.93
C ASP A 23 -8.22 -31.35 30.82
N CYS A 24 -8.35 -30.10 30.33
CA CYS A 24 -8.94 -28.98 31.08
C CYS A 24 -8.32 -28.71 32.47
N ARG A 25 -7.05 -29.05 32.67
CA ARG A 25 -6.35 -28.91 33.96
C ARG A 25 -5.81 -27.50 34.22
N ASN A 26 -5.65 -26.69 33.16
CA ASN A 26 -5.06 -25.36 33.29
C ASN A 26 -6.15 -24.31 33.48
N VAL A 27 -5.95 -23.41 34.44
CA VAL A 27 -6.86 -22.28 34.68
C VAL A 27 -6.50 -21.12 33.75
N CYS A 28 -7.51 -20.52 33.14
CA CYS A 28 -7.36 -19.36 32.27
C CYS A 28 -7.08 -18.10 33.09
N ALA A 29 -6.12 -17.31 32.63
CA ALA A 29 -5.71 -16.08 33.28
C ALA A 29 -6.51 -14.85 32.80
N CYS A 30 -7.53 -15.02 31.96
CA CYS A 30 -8.22 -13.91 31.31
C CYS A 30 -8.94 -12.99 32.31
N HIS A 31 -8.87 -11.68 32.08
CA HIS A 31 -9.73 -10.72 32.75
C HIS A 31 -11.18 -10.92 32.26
N ARG A 32 -12.15 -10.50 33.08
CA ARG A 32 -13.60 -10.51 32.80
C ARG A 32 -14.03 -9.80 31.50
N ASN A 33 -13.11 -9.11 30.83
CA ASN A 33 -13.34 -8.43 29.55
C ASN A 33 -12.94 -9.30 28.34
N GLY A 34 -12.85 -10.61 28.51
CA GLY A 34 -12.61 -11.56 27.43
C GLY A 34 -13.01 -12.97 27.80
N ARG A 35 -13.01 -13.86 26.82
CA ARG A 35 -13.27 -15.29 26.99
C ARG A 35 -12.01 -16.10 26.73
N CYS A 36 -11.92 -17.28 27.33
CA CYS A 36 -10.79 -18.16 27.15
C CYS A 36 -11.02 -19.15 26.00
N GLU A 37 -10.00 -19.39 25.19
CA GLU A 37 -10.01 -20.46 24.19
C GLU A 37 -9.64 -21.79 24.84
N ALA A 38 -10.60 -22.73 24.91
CA ALA A 38 -10.47 -24.00 25.64
C ALA A 38 -9.27 -24.88 25.22
N ARG A 39 -8.75 -24.72 24.00
CA ARG A 39 -7.61 -25.51 23.50
C ARG A 39 -6.24 -24.93 23.89
N THR A 40 -6.10 -23.61 23.83
CA THR A 40 -4.79 -22.94 23.93
C THR A 40 -4.62 -22.12 25.21
N GLY A 41 -5.70 -21.80 25.90
CA GLY A 41 -5.69 -20.88 27.03
C GLY A 41 -5.58 -19.40 26.65
N ARG A 42 -5.59 -19.07 25.35
CA ARG A 42 -5.51 -17.69 24.88
C ARG A 42 -6.79 -16.93 25.21
N CYS A 43 -6.62 -15.68 25.62
CA CYS A 43 -7.74 -14.78 25.87
C CYS A 43 -8.20 -14.09 24.58
N LEU A 44 -9.49 -14.21 24.30
CA LEU A 44 -10.20 -13.49 23.24
C LEU A 44 -10.90 -12.30 23.86
N CYS A 45 -10.40 -11.10 23.61
CA CYS A 45 -10.91 -9.89 24.24
C CYS A 45 -12.23 -9.44 23.62
N TYR A 46 -13.14 -8.94 24.46
CA TYR A 46 -14.33 -8.23 24.01
C TYR A 46 -13.95 -6.88 23.39
N ARG A 47 -14.85 -6.31 22.59
CA ARG A 47 -14.63 -5.02 21.93
C ARG A 47 -14.25 -3.94 22.95
N GLY A 48 -13.23 -3.17 22.63
CA GLY A 48 -12.72 -2.09 23.48
C GLY A 48 -11.69 -2.55 24.53
N TYR A 49 -11.24 -3.81 24.49
CA TYR A 49 -10.18 -4.32 25.35
C TYR A 49 -9.13 -5.08 24.57
N TRP A 50 -7.90 -5.10 25.11
CA TRP A 50 -6.77 -5.75 24.47
C TRP A 50 -5.72 -6.27 25.45
N GLY A 51 -4.75 -6.98 24.88
CA GLY A 51 -3.59 -7.53 25.56
C GLY A 51 -3.78 -9.00 25.95
N PRO A 52 -2.73 -9.65 26.47
CA PRO A 52 -2.71 -11.10 26.66
C PRO A 52 -3.75 -11.60 27.67
N ARG A 53 -4.25 -10.73 28.55
CA ARG A 53 -5.29 -11.01 29.54
C ARG A 53 -6.54 -10.15 29.36
N CYS A 54 -6.64 -9.33 28.31
CA CYS A 54 -7.78 -8.41 28.09
C CYS A 54 -8.05 -7.40 29.22
N SER A 55 -7.01 -7.00 29.96
CA SER A 55 -7.12 -6.04 31.06
C SER A 55 -6.98 -4.59 30.62
N ARG A 56 -6.44 -4.34 29.42
CA ARG A 56 -6.17 -3.00 28.91
C ARG A 56 -7.37 -2.50 28.11
N LYS A 57 -7.81 -1.28 28.39
CA LYS A 57 -8.86 -0.61 27.60
C LYS A 57 -8.26 -0.05 26.32
N CYS A 58 -9.05 -0.02 25.26
CA CYS A 58 -8.67 0.59 24.00
C CYS A 58 -8.94 2.09 24.00
N ASP A 59 -7.96 2.85 23.49
CA ASP A 59 -7.99 4.32 23.46
C ASP A 59 -8.38 4.86 22.07
N CYS A 60 -8.72 3.98 21.13
CA CYS A 60 -9.16 4.37 19.79
C CYS A 60 -10.49 5.12 19.86
N LEU A 61 -10.51 6.37 19.36
CA LEU A 61 -11.71 7.21 19.32
C LEU A 61 -12.59 6.85 18.12
N HIS A 62 -12.06 7.06 16.91
CA HIS A 62 -12.74 6.80 15.64
C HIS A 62 -12.13 5.56 14.96
N GLY A 63 -12.22 4.43 15.63
CA GLY A 63 -11.60 3.19 15.16
C GLY A 63 -11.76 2.02 16.11
N GLN A 64 -11.21 0.87 15.71
CA GLN A 64 -11.20 -0.35 16.50
C GLN A 64 -9.77 -0.75 16.83
N CYS A 65 -9.53 -1.19 18.05
CA CYS A 65 -8.21 -1.70 18.44
C CYS A 65 -8.06 -3.17 18.07
N ASP A 66 -6.82 -3.56 17.76
CA ASP A 66 -6.41 -4.94 17.73
C ASP A 66 -6.45 -5.54 19.15
N SER A 67 -7.11 -6.68 19.32
CA SER A 67 -7.29 -7.32 20.63
C SER A 67 -5.99 -7.84 21.26
N SER A 68 -4.91 -7.98 20.49
CA SER A 68 -3.63 -8.49 20.96
C SER A 68 -2.60 -7.38 21.20
N THR A 69 -2.48 -6.43 20.27
CA THR A 69 -1.47 -5.36 20.31
C THR A 69 -2.02 -4.02 20.79
N GLY A 70 -3.33 -3.83 20.79
CA GLY A 70 -3.98 -2.56 21.11
C GLY A 70 -3.87 -1.49 20.03
N SER A 71 -3.26 -1.79 18.88
CA SER A 71 -3.10 -0.84 17.78
C SER A 71 -4.45 -0.47 17.17
N CYS A 72 -4.67 0.81 16.89
CA CYS A 72 -5.92 1.28 16.33
C CYS A 72 -5.98 1.14 14.80
N GLN A 73 -7.07 0.56 14.32
CA GLN A 73 -7.50 0.61 12.94
C GLN A 73 -8.56 1.72 12.81
N CYS A 74 -8.18 2.82 12.18
CA CYS A 74 -9.04 4.00 12.08
C CYS A 74 -10.12 3.84 11.02
N GLU A 75 -11.27 4.46 11.28
CA GLU A 75 -12.34 4.65 10.32
C GLU A 75 -11.89 5.58 9.19
N ALA A 76 -12.56 5.50 8.04
CA ALA A 76 -12.27 6.35 6.90
C ALA A 76 -12.41 7.84 7.29
N GLY A 77 -11.36 8.61 7.02
CA GLY A 77 -11.31 10.04 7.35
C GLY A 77 -10.66 10.37 8.69
N TRP A 78 -10.20 9.38 9.46
CA TRP A 78 -9.47 9.59 10.71
C TRP A 78 -8.07 8.98 10.67
N TRP A 79 -7.15 9.56 11.42
CA TRP A 79 -5.77 9.10 11.50
C TRP A 79 -5.13 9.33 12.87
N GLY A 80 -3.96 8.72 13.05
CA GLY A 80 -3.17 8.79 14.27
C GLY A 80 -3.27 7.51 15.07
N HIS A 81 -2.42 7.38 16.08
CA HIS A 81 -2.31 6.15 16.89
C HIS A 81 -3.60 5.78 17.64
N ASP A 82 -4.45 6.76 17.89
CA ASP A 82 -5.70 6.75 18.65
C ASP A 82 -6.90 7.16 17.78
N CYS A 83 -6.69 7.40 16.48
CA CYS A 83 -7.71 7.85 15.54
C CYS A 83 -8.43 9.14 15.96
N SER A 84 -7.75 10.06 16.66
CA SER A 84 -8.33 11.32 17.13
C SER A 84 -8.23 12.47 16.13
N LYS A 85 -7.45 12.31 15.05
CA LYS A 85 -7.18 13.39 14.09
C LYS A 85 -8.00 13.20 12.83
N LEU A 86 -8.69 14.25 12.40
CA LEU A 86 -9.41 14.26 11.13
C LEU A 86 -8.44 14.40 9.95
N CYS A 87 -8.66 13.62 8.90
CA CYS A 87 -7.98 13.73 7.62
C CYS A 87 -8.42 14.98 6.87
N ARG A 88 -7.45 15.79 6.44
CA ARG A 88 -7.69 17.07 5.73
C ARG A 88 -7.38 16.95 4.24
N CYS A 89 -7.83 15.85 3.63
CA CYS A 89 -7.65 15.55 2.23
C CYS A 89 -8.86 15.98 1.41
N GLU A 90 -8.67 16.19 0.12
CA GLU A 90 -9.75 16.56 -0.80
C GLU A 90 -10.65 15.35 -1.10
N THR A 91 -11.94 15.49 -0.81
CA THR A 91 -12.95 14.43 -0.91
C THR A 91 -13.09 13.93 -2.35
N GLY A 92 -13.07 12.61 -2.54
CA GLY A 92 -13.24 11.96 -3.85
C GLY A 92 -12.02 12.02 -4.77
N LYS A 93 -10.97 12.76 -4.41
CA LYS A 93 -9.71 12.89 -5.17
C LYS A 93 -8.51 12.30 -4.45
N SER A 94 -8.73 11.72 -3.28
CA SER A 94 -7.65 11.13 -2.48
C SER A 94 -8.15 10.15 -1.44
N VAL A 95 -7.23 9.31 -0.97
CA VAL A 95 -7.39 8.43 0.19
C VAL A 95 -6.43 8.89 1.28
N CYS A 96 -6.91 8.97 2.52
CA CYS A 96 -6.06 9.33 3.65
C CYS A 96 -5.36 8.09 4.22
N ASP A 97 -4.08 8.21 4.52
CA ASP A 97 -3.33 7.21 5.28
C ASP A 97 -3.73 7.31 6.78
N PRO A 98 -4.29 6.23 7.37
CA PRO A 98 -4.78 6.24 8.75
C PRO A 98 -3.67 6.29 9.80
N GLN A 99 -2.41 5.99 9.44
CA GLN A 99 -1.29 6.04 10.37
C GLN A 99 -0.58 7.40 10.32
N THR A 100 -0.34 7.92 9.12
CA THR A 100 0.46 9.13 8.92
C THR A 100 -0.37 10.40 8.69
N GLY A 101 -1.64 10.25 8.33
CA GLY A 101 -2.53 11.37 7.96
C GLY A 101 -2.22 11.99 6.60
N ARG A 102 -1.33 11.38 5.81
CA ARG A 102 -0.98 11.86 4.47
C ARG A 102 -2.07 11.55 3.47
N CYS A 103 -2.26 12.45 2.51
CA CYS A 103 -3.23 12.28 1.43
C CYS A 103 -2.56 11.60 0.24
N LEU A 104 -3.07 10.43 -0.13
CA LEU A 104 -2.72 9.70 -1.34
C LEU A 104 -3.66 10.15 -2.45
N CYS A 105 -3.16 10.94 -3.38
CA CYS A 105 -3.93 11.54 -4.46
C CYS A 105 -4.28 10.51 -5.52
N SER A 106 -5.54 10.52 -5.95
CA SER A 106 -6.00 9.80 -7.13
C SER A 106 -5.26 10.31 -8.38
N PRO A 107 -5.15 9.48 -9.44
CA PRO A 107 -4.55 9.90 -10.70
C PRO A 107 -5.16 11.21 -11.22
N GLY A 108 -4.31 12.13 -11.66
CA GLY A 108 -4.74 13.45 -12.12
C GLY A 108 -4.74 14.54 -11.05
N TYR A 109 -4.38 14.24 -9.80
CA TYR A 109 -4.29 15.21 -8.71
C TYR A 109 -2.96 15.15 -7.97
N TRP A 110 -2.58 16.27 -7.37
CA TRP A 110 -1.36 16.39 -6.56
C TRP A 110 -1.49 17.47 -5.47
N GLY A 111 -0.44 17.60 -4.67
CA GLY A 111 -0.31 18.52 -3.54
C GLY A 111 -0.61 17.83 -2.22
N THR A 112 -0.28 18.49 -1.12
CA THR A 112 -0.42 17.91 0.24
C THR A 112 -1.85 17.54 0.61
N ARG A 113 -2.85 18.11 -0.07
CA ARG A 113 -4.28 17.82 0.10
C ARG A 113 -4.95 17.25 -1.15
N CYS A 114 -4.20 17.02 -2.23
CA CYS A 114 -4.74 16.49 -3.50
C CYS A 114 -5.82 17.36 -4.15
N ASN A 115 -5.75 18.68 -3.95
CA ASN A 115 -6.69 19.65 -4.51
C ASN A 115 -6.19 20.31 -5.82
N LEU A 116 -4.95 20.03 -6.22
CA LEU A 116 -4.34 20.58 -7.45
C LEU A 116 -4.44 19.57 -8.58
N LEU A 117 -4.73 20.03 -9.79
CA LEU A 117 -4.82 19.21 -11.01
C LEU A 117 -3.43 18.94 -11.62
N CYS A 118 -3.28 17.75 -12.17
CA CYS A 118 -2.09 17.30 -12.88
C CYS A 118 -2.20 17.64 -14.38
N TYR A 119 -1.33 18.51 -14.87
CA TYR A 119 -1.36 18.99 -16.27
C TYR A 119 -0.34 18.29 -17.19
N CYS A 120 0.21 17.16 -16.75
CA CYS A 120 1.19 16.39 -17.51
C CYS A 120 0.46 15.65 -18.62
N HIS A 121 0.72 15.98 -19.89
CA HIS A 121 0.04 15.49 -21.09
C HIS A 121 -0.19 13.96 -21.10
N HIS A 122 -1.29 13.52 -20.50
CA HIS A 122 -1.67 12.12 -20.20
C HIS A 122 -0.60 11.30 -19.43
N SER A 123 0.30 11.98 -18.72
CA SER A 123 1.36 11.36 -17.94
C SER A 123 1.11 11.57 -16.44
N ALA A 124 1.76 10.77 -15.59
CA ALA A 124 1.64 10.92 -14.14
C ALA A 124 2.40 12.18 -13.67
N CYS A 125 2.06 12.65 -12.47
CA CYS A 125 2.85 13.64 -11.75
C CYS A 125 3.13 13.19 -10.33
N GLY A 126 4.23 13.70 -9.77
CA GLY A 126 4.59 13.51 -8.39
C GLY A 126 3.49 14.01 -7.45
N GLN A 127 3.08 13.14 -6.53
CA GLN A 127 1.96 13.34 -5.60
C GLN A 127 2.04 14.64 -4.78
N LEU A 128 3.25 15.11 -4.45
CA LEU A 128 3.47 16.29 -3.61
C LEU A 128 3.99 17.51 -4.39
N THR A 129 4.77 17.28 -5.44
CA THR A 129 5.49 18.34 -6.16
C THR A 129 4.79 18.76 -7.46
N GLY A 130 3.94 17.90 -8.03
CA GLY A 130 3.29 18.13 -9.32
C GLY A 130 4.23 18.00 -10.51
N VAL A 131 5.49 17.61 -10.30
CA VAL A 131 6.47 17.42 -11.37
C VAL A 131 6.07 16.22 -12.23
N CYS A 132 6.11 16.39 -13.55
CA CYS A 132 5.66 15.37 -14.48
C CYS A 132 6.64 14.20 -14.62
N GLU A 133 6.07 13.00 -14.64
CA GLU A 133 6.75 11.74 -14.93
C GLU A 133 6.32 11.28 -16.32
N CYS A 134 7.06 11.73 -17.35
CA CYS A 134 6.65 11.51 -18.73
C CYS A 134 6.71 10.03 -19.12
N THR A 135 5.65 9.58 -19.78
CA THR A 135 5.61 8.29 -20.45
C THR A 135 6.68 8.20 -21.55
N ALA A 136 7.12 6.98 -21.86
CA ALA A 136 8.16 6.76 -22.86
C ALA A 136 7.78 7.40 -24.21
N GLY A 137 8.72 8.15 -24.79
CA GLY A 137 8.49 8.88 -26.04
C GLY A 137 7.96 10.30 -25.87
N TRP A 138 7.76 10.78 -24.65
CA TRP A 138 7.42 12.17 -24.35
C TRP A 138 8.45 12.83 -23.43
N TRP A 139 8.61 14.14 -23.59
CA TRP A 139 9.54 14.93 -22.78
C TRP A 139 9.07 16.38 -22.59
N GLY A 140 9.79 17.10 -21.74
CA GLY A 140 9.52 18.48 -21.39
C GLY A 140 8.76 18.63 -20.07
N PRO A 141 8.62 19.86 -19.55
CA PRO A 141 8.12 20.10 -18.20
C PRO A 141 6.67 19.65 -17.98
N LEU A 142 5.87 19.52 -19.05
CA LEU A 142 4.48 19.03 -19.02
C LEU A 142 4.29 17.80 -19.91
N CYS A 143 5.37 17.12 -20.29
CA CYS A 143 5.35 16.00 -21.24
C CYS A 143 4.69 16.33 -22.59
N GLN A 144 4.73 17.61 -22.98
CA GLN A 144 4.00 18.12 -24.14
C GLN A 144 4.74 17.88 -25.47
N ARG A 145 5.98 17.39 -25.43
CA ARG A 145 6.81 17.19 -26.62
C ARG A 145 7.00 15.70 -26.88
N ARG A 146 6.79 15.26 -28.12
CA ARG A 146 7.17 13.91 -28.55
C ARG A 146 8.67 13.85 -28.80
N CYS A 147 9.26 12.70 -28.50
CA CYS A 147 10.64 12.40 -28.83
C CYS A 147 10.79 12.13 -30.32
N ALA A 148 11.87 12.65 -30.91
CA ALA A 148 12.18 12.51 -32.34
C ALA A 148 13.21 11.42 -32.63
N CYS A 149 13.55 10.59 -31.63
CA CYS A 149 14.55 9.53 -31.77
C CYS A 149 14.01 8.41 -32.68
N LEU A 150 14.79 8.01 -33.68
CA LEU A 150 14.43 6.93 -34.60
C LEU A 150 14.98 5.58 -34.09
N HIS A 151 16.31 5.43 -34.03
CA HIS A 151 16.99 4.22 -33.54
C HIS A 151 17.60 4.44 -32.15
N GLY A 152 16.76 4.74 -31.17
CA GLY A 152 17.22 5.07 -29.81
C GLY A 152 16.11 5.31 -28.81
N PHE A 153 16.51 5.50 -27.55
CA PHE A 153 15.61 5.87 -26.46
C PHE A 153 15.77 7.35 -26.11
N CYS A 154 14.70 7.96 -25.65
CA CYS A 154 14.66 9.38 -25.33
C CYS A 154 14.67 9.62 -23.83
N ASN A 155 15.45 10.58 -23.37
CA ASN A 155 15.39 11.03 -21.99
C ASN A 155 14.14 11.91 -21.78
N SER A 156 13.29 11.52 -20.83
CA SER A 156 12.02 12.19 -20.50
C SER A 156 12.19 13.61 -19.96
N THR A 157 13.34 13.96 -19.39
CA THR A 157 13.56 15.31 -18.82
C THR A 157 13.99 16.34 -19.86
N ASN A 158 14.84 15.98 -20.82
CA ASN A 158 15.46 16.93 -21.74
C ASN A 158 15.26 16.58 -23.23
N GLY A 159 14.65 15.44 -23.54
CA GLY A 159 14.40 15.00 -24.92
C GLY A 159 15.61 14.44 -25.66
N HIS A 160 16.76 14.29 -24.98
CA HIS A 160 17.99 13.81 -25.61
C HIS A 160 17.88 12.34 -26.00
N CYS A 161 18.33 12.01 -27.21
CA CYS A 161 18.32 10.64 -27.73
C CYS A 161 19.60 9.89 -27.35
N VAL A 162 19.44 8.71 -26.77
CA VAL A 162 20.52 7.72 -26.59
C VAL A 162 20.38 6.69 -27.70
N CYS A 163 21.34 6.71 -28.63
CA CYS A 163 21.29 5.87 -29.82
C CYS A 163 21.64 4.41 -29.53
N GLN A 164 20.99 3.50 -30.25
CA GLN A 164 21.36 2.10 -30.28
C GLN A 164 22.73 1.91 -30.96
N PRO A 165 23.47 0.84 -30.65
CA PRO A 165 24.74 0.53 -31.31
C PRO A 165 24.59 0.51 -32.83
N GLY A 166 25.50 1.20 -33.53
CA GLY A 166 25.47 1.30 -34.99
C GLY A 166 24.67 2.50 -35.52
N TYR A 167 24.10 3.35 -34.66
CA TYR A 167 23.47 4.61 -35.04
C TYR A 167 24.03 5.79 -34.24
N HIS A 168 24.01 6.98 -34.83
CA HIS A 168 24.45 8.23 -34.21
C HIS A 168 23.64 9.44 -34.72
N GLY A 169 24.00 10.63 -34.24
CA GLY A 169 23.30 11.88 -34.50
C GLY A 169 22.30 12.22 -33.38
N THR A 170 21.79 13.45 -33.37
CA THR A 170 20.91 13.96 -32.30
C THR A 170 19.55 13.26 -32.23
N THR A 171 19.11 12.65 -33.34
CA THR A 171 17.86 11.87 -33.45
C THR A 171 18.11 10.40 -33.78
N CYS A 172 19.36 9.93 -33.79
CA CYS A 172 19.72 8.56 -34.09
C CYS A 172 19.23 8.07 -35.47
N ASN A 173 19.26 8.93 -36.48
CA ASN A 173 18.88 8.59 -37.85
C ASN A 173 20.07 8.25 -38.76
N GLN A 174 21.31 8.49 -38.31
CA GLN A 174 22.51 8.24 -39.10
C GLN A 174 23.12 6.88 -38.72
N PRO A 175 23.27 5.93 -39.65
CA PRO A 175 23.98 4.68 -39.37
C PRO A 175 25.50 4.92 -39.32
N CYS A 176 26.18 4.19 -38.43
CA CYS A 176 27.64 4.14 -38.37
C CYS A 176 28.21 3.38 -39.58
N LEU A 177 29.46 3.70 -39.94
CA LEU A 177 30.23 2.92 -40.92
C LEU A 177 30.37 1.46 -40.46
N THR A 178 30.46 0.53 -41.41
CA THR A 178 30.53 -0.92 -41.16
C THR A 178 31.61 -1.26 -40.13
N GLY A 179 31.23 -1.97 -39.07
CA GLY A 179 32.12 -2.37 -37.99
C GLY A 179 32.46 -1.24 -37.00
N ARG A 180 31.62 -0.21 -36.85
CA ARG A 180 31.72 0.79 -35.79
C ARG A 180 30.43 0.96 -35.01
N TYR A 181 30.52 1.26 -33.73
CA TYR A 181 29.38 1.44 -32.83
C TYR A 181 29.73 2.33 -31.63
N GLY A 182 28.77 2.56 -30.73
CA GLY A 182 28.93 3.40 -29.54
C GLY A 182 28.69 4.90 -29.80
N GLU A 183 28.87 5.72 -28.77
CA GLU A 183 28.68 7.17 -28.86
C GLU A 183 29.54 7.76 -29.98
N SER A 184 28.88 8.45 -30.91
CA SER A 184 29.51 9.02 -32.12
C SER A 184 30.33 8.01 -32.96
N CYS A 185 29.97 6.73 -32.94
CA CYS A 185 30.64 5.65 -33.69
C CYS A 185 32.14 5.49 -33.37
N SER A 186 32.53 5.80 -32.13
CA SER A 186 33.93 5.81 -31.68
C SER A 186 34.53 4.42 -31.46
N LYS A 187 33.72 3.38 -31.24
CA LYS A 187 34.16 2.00 -30.99
C LYS A 187 34.17 1.18 -32.28
N ARG A 188 35.02 0.17 -32.36
CA ARG A 188 35.19 -0.75 -33.50
C ARG A 188 34.91 -2.19 -33.08
#